data_AF-A0A495VV02-F1
#
_entry.id   AF-A0A495VV02-F1
#
_cell.length_a   1.000
_cell.length_b   1.000
_cell.length_c   1.000
_cell.angle_alpha   90.00
_cell.angle_beta   90.00
_cell.angle_gamma   90.00
#
_symmetry.space_group_name_H-M   'P 1'
#
loop_
_entity.id
_entity.type
_entity.pdbx_description
1 polymer ?
#
loop_
_entity_poly.entity_id
_entity_poly.type
_entity_poly.pdbx_seq_one_letter_code
_entity_poly.pdbx_strand_id
1 'polypeptide(L)'
;MPIITGMREHLERVAVVLDEVMGETAATGVMTPWQHVDWLRLHADLLDRLGAAAGAGSAVSGRGELVRDRAERMADRLNRVPSVEAGPADGRPVDDLLEHRTVSGDLHGFRGDPPPER
;
A
#
# COMPACT_ATOMS: atom_id res chain seq x y z
N MET A 1 44.40 -6.46 9.05
CA MET A 1 43.20 -7.07 8.44
C MET A 1 42.36 -5.99 7.74
N PRO A 2 42.59 -5.72 6.44
CA PRO A 2 41.84 -4.69 5.70
C PRO A 2 40.54 -5.19 5.03
N ILE A 3 40.43 -6.50 4.75
CA ILE A 3 39.29 -7.07 4.00
C ILE A 3 37.98 -7.00 4.79
N ILE A 4 38.04 -7.17 6.12
CA ILE A 4 36.86 -7.19 6.99
C ILE A 4 36.23 -5.79 7.10
N THR A 5 37.05 -4.73 7.13
CA THR A 5 36.57 -3.35 7.14
C THR A 5 35.84 -2.98 5.85
N GLY A 6 36.39 -3.37 4.69
CA GLY A 6 35.75 -3.12 3.40
C GLY A 6 34.39 -3.84 3.25
N MET A 7 34.25 -5.04 3.82
CA MET A 7 32.98 -5.76 3.82
C MET A 7 31.93 -5.06 4.70
N ARG A 8 32.32 -4.59 5.90
CA ARG A 8 31.42 -3.83 6.78
C ARG A 8 30.87 -2.59 6.09
N GLU A 9 31.75 -1.76 5.53
CA GLU A 9 31.35 -0.54 4.84
C GLU A 9 30.46 -0.83 3.63
N HIS A 10 30.71 -1.95 2.93
CA HIS A 10 29.84 -2.39 1.84
C HIS A 10 28.43 -2.74 2.34
N LEU A 11 28.32 -3.51 3.42
CA LEU A 11 27.02 -3.87 4.01
C LEU A 11 26.27 -2.64 4.54
N GLU A 12 26.99 -1.66 5.11
CA GLU A 12 26.42 -0.38 5.52
C GLU A 12 25.85 0.41 4.32
N ARG A 13 26.57 0.43 3.18
CA ARG A 13 26.04 1.03 1.93
C ARG A 13 24.84 0.26 1.39
N VAL A 14 24.84 -1.07 1.44
CA VAL A 14 23.69 -1.89 1.04
C VAL A 14 22.47 -1.57 1.90
N ALA A 15 22.65 -1.37 3.21
CA ALA A 15 21.55 -0.98 4.09
C ALA A 15 20.95 0.37 3.67
N VAL A 16 21.78 1.39 3.35
CA VAL A 16 21.28 2.69 2.87
C VAL A 16 20.45 2.56 1.61
N VAL A 17 20.95 1.84 0.60
CA VAL A 17 20.21 1.62 -0.66
C VAL A 17 18.92 0.84 -0.40
N LEU A 18 18.95 -0.13 0.51
CA LEU A 18 17.75 -0.86 0.91
C LEU A 18 16.70 0.10 1.50
N ASP A 19 17.07 1.02 2.38
CA ASP A 19 16.12 1.98 2.95
C ASP A 19 15.51 2.89 1.89
N GLU A 20 16.32 3.35 0.94
CA GLU A 20 15.88 4.19 -0.18
C GLU A 20 14.84 3.44 -1.03
N VAL A 21 15.19 2.25 -1.53
CA VAL A 21 14.30 1.45 -2.38
C VAL A 21 13.00 1.06 -1.65
N MET A 22 13.12 0.61 -0.40
CA MET A 22 11.95 0.23 0.41
C MET A 22 11.06 1.45 0.68
N GLY A 23 11.65 2.62 0.95
CA GLY A 23 10.94 3.88 1.17
C GLY A 23 10.24 4.40 -0.08
N GLU A 24 10.92 4.42 -1.22
CA GLU A 24 10.38 4.80 -2.52
C GLU A 24 9.20 3.91 -2.92
N THR A 25 9.36 2.59 -2.77
CA THR A 25 8.30 1.61 -3.05
C THR A 25 7.08 1.88 -2.17
N ALA A 26 7.28 2.16 -0.88
CA ALA A 26 6.19 2.51 0.04
C ALA A 26 5.50 3.83 -0.32
N ALA A 27 6.24 4.79 -0.87
CA ALA A 27 5.70 6.09 -1.28
C ALA A 27 4.85 6.03 -2.57
N THR A 28 4.95 4.95 -3.37
CA THR A 28 4.13 4.80 -4.59
C THR A 28 2.62 4.77 -4.33
N GLY A 29 2.20 4.46 -3.10
CA GLY A 29 0.78 4.42 -2.72
C GLY A 29 0.01 3.20 -3.27
N VAL A 30 0.69 2.26 -3.91
CA VAL A 30 0.06 1.08 -4.54
C VAL A 30 -0.27 -0.02 -3.51
N MET A 31 0.36 0.01 -2.33
CA MET A 31 0.16 -1.01 -1.30
C MET A 31 -1.07 -0.72 -0.43
N THR A 32 -1.87 -1.75 -0.19
CA THR A 32 -2.88 -1.74 0.88
C THR A 32 -2.21 -1.57 2.24
N PRO A 33 -2.95 -1.13 3.28
CA PRO A 33 -2.34 -0.91 4.60
C PRO A 33 -1.69 -2.15 5.21
N TRP A 34 -2.28 -3.34 5.05
CA TRP A 34 -1.68 -4.59 5.52
C TRP A 34 -0.45 -4.99 4.71
N GLN A 35 -0.43 -4.75 3.40
CA GLN A 35 0.77 -4.94 2.58
C GLN A 35 1.91 -4.00 3.03
N HIS A 36 1.59 -2.77 3.44
CA HIS A 36 2.60 -1.86 3.99
C HIS A 36 3.15 -2.38 5.34
N VAL A 37 2.32 -2.96 6.21
CA VAL A 37 2.81 -3.63 7.42
C VAL A 37 3.80 -4.75 7.09
N ASP A 38 3.45 -5.62 6.15
CA ASP A 38 4.32 -6.74 5.76
C ASP A 38 5.61 -6.25 5.08
N TRP A 39 5.53 -5.17 4.31
CA TRP A 39 6.69 -4.50 3.73
C TRP A 39 7.66 -3.98 4.80
N LEU A 40 7.15 -3.35 5.86
CA LEU A 40 7.97 -2.90 6.99
C LEU A 40 8.58 -4.08 7.75
N ARG A 41 7.85 -5.19 7.93
CA ARG A 41 8.38 -6.40 8.58
C ARG A 41 9.53 -7.01 7.78
N LEU A 42 9.38 -7.10 6.45
CA LEU A 42 10.45 -7.54 5.55
C LEU A 42 11.66 -6.61 5.65
N HIS A 43 11.45 -5.29 5.64
CA HIS A 43 12.52 -4.30 5.79
C HIS A 43 13.30 -4.50 7.09
N ALA A 44 12.59 -4.69 8.21
CA ALA A 44 13.21 -4.96 9.50
C ALA A 44 14.07 -6.23 9.51
N ASP A 45 13.57 -7.34 8.96
CA ASP A 45 14.32 -8.60 8.86
C ASP A 45 15.60 -8.46 8.01
N LEU A 46 15.50 -7.76 6.87
CA LEU A 46 16.66 -7.52 6.01
C LEU A 46 17.72 -6.66 6.71
N LEU A 47 17.32 -5.62 7.44
CA LEU A 47 18.23 -4.79 8.23
C LEU A 47 18.89 -5.59 9.36
N ASP A 48 18.16 -6.46 10.06
CA ASP A 48 18.72 -7.30 11.11
C ASP A 48 19.78 -8.27 10.55
N ARG A 49 19.53 -8.87 9.38
CA ARG A 49 20.50 -9.74 8.71
C ARG A 49 21.75 -8.98 8.27
N LEU A 50 21.59 -7.78 7.72
CA LEU A 50 22.70 -6.91 7.35
C LEU A 50 23.52 -6.47 8.58
N GLY A 51 22.84 -6.08 9.66
CA GLY A 51 23.49 -5.71 10.92
C GLY A 51 24.24 -6.88 11.57
N ALA A 52 23.67 -8.07 11.55
CA ALA A 52 24.33 -9.29 12.02
C ALA A 52 25.59 -9.61 11.19
N ALA A 53 25.53 -9.43 9.88
CA ALA A 53 26.67 -9.66 8.99
C ALA A 53 27.77 -8.58 9.09
N ALA A 54 27.39 -7.31 9.32
CA ALA A 54 28.34 -6.19 9.49
C ALA A 54 29.06 -6.22 10.85
N GLY A 55 28.47 -6.93 11.81
CA GLY A 55 28.99 -7.15 13.16
C GLY A 55 28.51 -6.13 14.17
N ALA A 56 28.71 -6.45 15.46
CA ALA A 56 28.32 -5.59 16.57
C ALA A 56 28.98 -4.20 16.45
N GLY A 57 28.17 -3.15 16.68
CA GLY A 57 28.61 -1.76 16.58
C GLY A 57 28.62 -1.18 15.17
N SER A 58 28.10 -1.90 14.16
CA SER A 58 27.84 -1.30 12.84
C SER A 58 26.76 -0.23 12.91
N ALA A 59 26.78 0.71 11.97
CA ALA A 59 25.71 1.70 11.86
C ALA A 59 24.35 1.08 11.52
N VAL A 60 24.32 -0.18 11.05
CA VAL A 60 23.10 -0.91 10.71
C VAL A 60 22.43 -1.56 11.93
N SER A 61 23.22 -1.84 12.98
CA SER A 61 22.73 -2.52 14.18
C SER A 61 21.61 -1.72 14.86
N GLY A 62 20.50 -2.39 15.19
CA GLY A 62 19.34 -1.79 15.86
C GLY A 62 18.37 -1.03 14.93
N ARG A 63 18.71 -0.85 13.65
CA ARG A 63 17.80 -0.19 12.71
C ARG A 63 16.55 -1.03 12.42
N GLY A 64 16.69 -2.35 12.35
CA GLY A 64 15.57 -3.26 12.13
C GLY A 64 14.52 -3.18 13.23
N GLU A 65 14.93 -2.99 14.48
CA GLU A 65 14.02 -2.78 15.62
C GLU A 65 13.12 -1.56 15.43
N LEU A 66 13.68 -0.41 15.04
CA LEU A 66 12.90 0.81 14.78
C LEU A 66 11.83 0.61 13.69
N VAL A 67 12.18 -0.15 12.65
CA VAL A 67 11.27 -0.46 11.54
C VAL A 67 10.20 -1.46 11.98
N ARG A 68 10.57 -2.47 12.78
CA ARG A 68 9.64 -3.44 13.37
C ARG A 68 8.62 -2.74 14.27
N ASP A 69 9.06 -1.86 15.16
CA ASP A 69 8.18 -1.07 16.01
C ASP A 69 7.19 -0.22 15.21
N ARG A 70 7.63 0.32 14.06
CA ARG A 70 6.75 1.06 13.15
C ARG A 70 5.70 0.13 12.53
N ALA A 71 6.08 -1.08 12.12
CA ALA A 71 5.17 -2.08 11.60
C ALA A 71 4.11 -2.48 12.65
N GLU A 72 4.54 -2.72 13.89
CA GLU A 72 3.66 -3.07 15.01
C GLU A 72 2.67 -1.94 15.33
N ARG A 73 3.14 -0.70 15.45
CA ARG A 73 2.25 0.46 15.64
C ARG A 73 1.25 0.63 14.49
N MET A 74 1.64 0.29 13.27
CA MET A 74 0.72 0.34 12.12
C MET A 74 -0.31 -0.79 12.20
N ALA A 75 0.11 -2.02 12.45
CA ALA A 75 -0.78 -3.17 12.63
C ALA A 75 -1.79 -2.94 13.76
N ASP A 76 -1.32 -2.42 14.90
CA ASP A 76 -2.14 -2.04 16.04
C ASP A 76 -3.21 -1.02 15.67
N ARG A 77 -2.87 -0.01 14.86
CA ARG A 77 -3.86 0.96 14.39
C ARG A 77 -4.88 0.31 13.48
N LEU A 78 -4.46 -0.55 12.54
CA LEU A 78 -5.36 -1.26 11.64
C LEU A 78 -6.34 -2.17 12.40
N ASN A 79 -5.85 -2.87 13.42
CA ASN A 79 -6.68 -3.72 14.27
C ASN A 79 -7.69 -2.94 15.13
N ARG A 80 -7.42 -1.66 15.44
CA ARG A 80 -8.32 -0.81 16.23
C ARG A 80 -9.35 -0.06 15.38
N VAL A 81 -9.22 -0.05 14.05
CA VAL A 81 -10.25 0.50 13.16
C VAL A 81 -11.41 -0.49 13.16
N PRO A 82 -12.63 -0.09 13.57
CA PRO A 82 -13.79 -0.96 13.46
C PRO A 82 -13.94 -1.38 12.00
N SER A 83 -13.95 -2.69 11.74
CA SER A 83 -14.44 -3.18 10.46
C SER A 83 -15.84 -2.62 10.30
N VAL A 84 -16.04 -1.74 9.32
CA VAL A 84 -17.38 -1.48 8.79
C VAL A 84 -17.75 -2.74 8.04
N GLU A 85 -18.08 -3.80 8.79
CA GLU A 85 -18.84 -4.91 8.26
C GLU A 85 -20.11 -4.27 7.71
N ALA A 86 -20.30 -4.38 6.40
CA ALA A 86 -21.59 -4.15 5.80
C ALA A 86 -22.60 -4.96 6.63
N GLY A 87 -23.55 -4.25 7.26
CA GLY A 87 -24.65 -4.85 7.99
C GLY A 87 -25.36 -5.90 7.12
N PRO A 88 -26.15 -6.78 7.75
CA PRO A 88 -26.57 -8.04 7.14
C PRO A 88 -27.09 -7.78 5.73
N ALA A 89 -26.51 -8.49 4.76
CA ALA A 89 -27.12 -8.68 3.47
C ALA A 89 -28.47 -9.35 3.72
N ASP A 90 -29.48 -8.52 3.96
CA ASP A 90 -30.88 -8.89 3.88
C ASP A 90 -31.04 -9.43 2.46
N GLY A 91 -31.26 -10.75 2.38
CA GLY A 91 -31.01 -11.57 1.20
C GLY A 91 -31.86 -11.21 0.00
N ARG A 92 -31.51 -10.14 -0.70
CA ARG A 92 -32.12 -9.75 -1.97
C ARG A 92 -31.11 -9.99 -3.10
N PRO A 93 -31.44 -10.84 -4.08
CA PRO A 93 -30.58 -11.06 -5.23
C PRO A 93 -30.43 -9.73 -5.98
N VAL A 94 -29.20 -9.41 -6.34
CA VAL A 94 -28.77 -8.16 -7.00
C VAL A 94 -29.11 -8.11 -8.50
N ASP A 95 -30.06 -8.90 -8.97
CA ASP A 95 -30.38 -9.02 -10.40
C ASP A 95 -31.43 -8.03 -10.93
N ASP A 96 -32.08 -7.20 -10.09
CA ASP A 96 -33.18 -6.33 -10.54
C ASP A 96 -32.80 -4.85 -10.76
N LEU A 97 -31.52 -4.46 -10.65
CA LEU A 97 -31.13 -3.04 -10.69
C LEU A 97 -30.72 -2.51 -12.08
N LEU A 98 -31.06 -3.20 -13.18
CA LEU A 98 -30.69 -2.79 -14.55
C LEU A 98 -31.84 -2.45 -15.50
N GLU A 99 -33.12 -2.45 -15.10
CA GLU A 99 -34.23 -2.19 -16.05
C GLU A 99 -35.14 -0.97 -15.81
N HIS A 100 -34.84 -0.06 -14.88
CA HIS A 100 -35.70 1.13 -14.67
C HIS A 100 -34.98 2.48 -14.66
N ARG A 101 -34.03 2.68 -15.58
CA ARG A 101 -33.58 4.03 -15.96
C ARG A 101 -33.68 4.27 -17.46
N THR A 102 -34.86 4.05 -18.03
CA THR A 102 -35.30 4.80 -19.21
C THR A 102 -36.09 6.02 -18.73
N VAL A 103 -35.43 7.15 -18.93
CA VAL A 103 -35.86 8.53 -18.76
C VAL A 103 -37.28 8.73 -19.27
N SER A 104 -38.20 9.04 -18.34
CA SER A 104 -39.43 9.75 -18.65
C SER A 104 -39.06 11.21 -18.95
N GLY A 105 -38.84 11.50 -20.23
CA GLY A 105 -38.72 12.86 -20.77
C GLY A 105 -40.03 13.23 -21.43
N ASP A 106 -40.69 14.23 -20.89
CA ASP A 106 -42.01 14.73 -21.30
C ASP A 106 -42.17 14.93 -22.81
N LEU A 107 -43.26 14.38 -23.33
CA LEU A 107 -43.91 14.81 -24.56
C LEU A 107 -44.65 16.12 -24.27
N HIS A 108 -44.19 17.26 -24.80
CA HIS A 108 -45.09 18.35 -25.22
C HIS A 108 -44.48 19.17 -26.37
N GLY A 109 -45.02 18.90 -27.57
CA GLY A 109 -45.17 19.72 -28.77
C GLY A 109 -44.18 20.83 -29.12
N PHE A 110 -43.53 20.70 -30.29
CA PHE A 110 -43.80 21.64 -31.40
C PHE A 110 -43.38 21.04 -32.76
N ARG A 111 -44.09 21.51 -33.77
CA ARG A 111 -44.19 21.06 -35.18
C ARG A 111 -43.22 21.88 -36.05
N GLY A 112 -42.52 21.26 -37.01
CA GLY A 112 -41.81 21.98 -38.08
C GLY A 112 -40.80 21.12 -38.85
N ASP A 113 -40.94 21.10 -40.19
CA ASP A 113 -40.37 20.23 -41.24
C ASP A 113 -38.82 20.04 -41.35
N PRO A 114 -38.34 19.02 -42.11
CA PRO A 114 -36.93 18.87 -42.52
C PRO A 114 -36.64 19.51 -43.91
N PRO A 115 -35.42 19.34 -44.49
CA PRO A 115 -34.16 20.08 -44.40
C PRO A 115 -33.96 21.07 -45.59
N PRO A 116 -32.73 21.58 -45.85
CA PRO A 116 -32.08 21.12 -47.08
C PRO A 116 -30.58 20.79 -46.96
N GLU A 117 -30.19 19.81 -47.78
CA GLU A 117 -28.83 19.34 -48.04
C GLU A 117 -27.97 20.40 -48.74
N ARG A 118 -26.68 20.41 -48.42
CA ARG A 118 -25.61 20.88 -49.31
C ARG A 118 -24.39 20.01 -49.16
#